data_AF-A0A535XHT0-F1
#
_entry.id   AF-A0A535XHT0-F1
#
_cell.length_a   1.000
_cell.length_b   1.000
_cell.length_c   1.000
_cell.angle_alpha   90.00
_cell.angle_beta   90.00
_cell.angle_gamma   90.00
#
_symmetry.space_group_name_H-M   'P 1'
#
loop_
_entity.id
_entity.type
_entity.pdbx_description
1 polymer ?
#
loop_
_entity_poly.entity_id
_entity_poly.type
_entity_poly.pdbx_seq_one_letter_code
_entity_poly.pdbx_strand_id
1 'polypeptide(L)' 'MRVALVAEDYYPQLGGVPEHVHNLALQLNSWGHTATVISSHMGSYPDAAFVRRVGTSRVIYSNGGVSRI' A
#
# COMPACT_ATOMS: atom_id res chain seq x y z
N MET A 1 -0.18 12.89 15.11
CA MET A 1 0.16 13.58 13.84
C MET A 1 -0.61 12.95 12.70
N ARG A 2 -0.69 13.58 11.52
CA ARG A 2 -1.32 12.99 10.33
C ARG A 2 -0.22 12.52 9.39
N VAL A 3 -0.25 11.26 8.97
CA VAL A 3 0.80 10.62 8.15
C VAL A 3 0.15 9.94 6.95
N ALA A 4 0.65 10.24 5.76
CA ALA A 4 0.27 9.54 4.54
C ALA A 4 1.43 8.63 4.11
N LEU A 5 1.18 7.32 4.05
CA LEU A 5 2.11 6.34 3.51
C LEU A 5 1.70 6.08 2.07
N VAL A 6 2.51 6.53 1.11
CA VAL A 6 2.23 6.34 -0.32
C VAL A 6 3.09 5.20 -0.84
N ALA A 7 2.46 4.18 -1.43
CA ALA A 7 3.16 2.98 -1.89
C ALA A 7 2.62 2.51 -3.25
N GLU A 8 3.54 2.28 -4.19
CA GLU A 8 3.28 1.69 -5.50
C GLU A 8 2.73 0.26 -5.37
N ASP A 9 3.35 -0.54 -4.50
CA ASP A 9 2.94 -1.89 -4.16
C ASP A 9 2.25 -1.95 -2.79
N TYR A 10 1.08 -2.59 -2.76
CA TYR A 10 0.34 -2.89 -1.55
C TYR A 10 -0.52 -4.14 -1.74
N TYR A 11 -1.25 -4.57 -0.71
CA TYR A 11 -2.16 -5.71 -0.83
C TYR A 11 -3.11 -5.57 -2.04
N PRO A 12 -3.43 -6.67 -2.74
CA PRO A 12 -3.15 -8.07 -2.39
C PRO A 12 -1.71 -8.56 -2.64
N GLN A 13 -0.83 -7.77 -3.23
CA GLN A 13 0.55 -8.20 -3.43
C GLN A 13 1.27 -8.32 -2.08
N LEU A 14 1.96 -9.43 -1.89
CA LEU A 14 2.77 -9.72 -0.70
C LEU A 14 4.26 -9.46 -0.98
N GLY A 15 5.00 -9.17 0.08
CA GLY A 15 6.47 -9.23 0.16
C GLY A 15 7.10 -7.93 0.64
N GLY A 16 7.78 -7.90 1.79
CA GLY A 16 8.62 -6.79 2.24
C GLY A 16 7.93 -5.42 2.37
N VAL A 17 7.77 -4.70 1.25
CA VAL A 17 7.24 -3.32 1.21
C VAL A 17 5.77 -3.25 1.63
N PRO A 18 4.83 -4.05 1.07
CA PRO A 18 3.42 -4.01 1.50
C PRO A 18 3.24 -4.31 2.99
N GLU A 19 3.91 -5.33 3.51
CA GLU A 19 3.84 -5.70 4.93
C GLU A 19 4.45 -4.62 5.82
N HIS A 20 5.58 -4.03 5.44
CA HIS A 20 6.19 -2.94 6.20
C HIS A 20 5.26 -1.73 6.24
N VAL A 21 4.71 -1.30 5.11
CA VAL A 21 3.77 -0.17 5.03
C VAL A 21 2.51 -0.45 5.87
N HIS A 22 1.96 -1.67 5.79
CA HIS A 22 0.78 -2.06 6.54
C HIS A 22 1.03 -2.04 8.06
N ASN A 23 2.10 -2.71 8.51
CA ASN A 23 2.43 -2.82 9.92
C ASN A 23 2.85 -1.47 10.51
N LEU A 24 3.54 -0.63 9.74
CA LEU A 24 3.86 0.73 10.14
C LEU A 24 2.58 1.56 10.31
N ALA A 25 1.61 1.45 9.40
CA ALA A 25 0.33 2.14 9.54
C ALA A 25 -0.42 1.71 10.81
N LEU A 26 -0.46 0.40 11.09
CA LEU A 26 -1.05 -0.14 12.32
C LEU A 26 -0.36 0.41 13.57
N GLN A 27 0.98 0.42 13.58
CA GLN A 27 1.76 0.90 14.72
C GLN A 27 1.58 2.40 14.95
N LEU A 28 1.59 3.21 13.88
CA LEU A 28 1.35 4.65 13.98
C LEU A 28 -0.07 4.93 14.50
N ASN A 29 -1.07 4.18 14.02
CA ASN A 29 -2.44 4.31 14.50
C ASN A 29 -2.58 3.88 15.97
N SER A 30 -1.90 2.81 16.41
CA SER A 30 -1.92 2.38 17.81
C SER A 30 -1.24 3.37 18.76
N TRP A 31 -0.27 4.14 18.27
CA TRP A 31 0.33 5.27 18.98
C TRP A 31 -0.50 6.56 18.96
N GLY A 32 -1.73 6.52 18.44
CA GLY A 32 -2.64 7.67 18.42
C GLY A 32 -2.35 8.67 17.29
N HIS A 33 -1.60 8.27 16.26
CA HIS A 33 -1.51 9.05 15.03
C HIS A 33 -2.65 8.69 14.06
N THR A 34 -2.85 9.53 13.05
CA THR A 34 -3.77 9.25 11.96
C THR A 34 -2.94 8.89 10.73
N ALA A 35 -2.64 7.60 10.56
CA ALA A 35 -1.95 7.08 9.40
C ALA A 35 -2.95 6.61 8.34
N THR A 36 -2.69 6.96 7.08
CA THR A 36 -3.48 6.51 5.92
C THR A 36 -2.53 5.95 4.87
N VAL A 37 -2.84 4.76 4.36
CA VAL A 37 -2.11 4.18 3.23
C VAL A 37 -2.80 4.59 1.94
N ILE A 38 -2.05 5.20 1.03
CA ILE A 38 -2.49 5.56 -0.32
C ILE A 38 -1.74 4.65 -1.29
N SER A 39 -2.49 3.85 -2.05
CA SER A 39 -1.94 2.93 -3.04
C SER A 39 -2.94 2.74 -4.17
N SER A 40 -2.54 2.10 -5.27
CA SER A 40 -3.41 1.91 -6.43
C SER A 40 -4.29 0.66 -6.30
N HIS A 41 -5.30 0.57 -7.16
CA HIS A 41 -6.10 -0.65 -7.31
C HIS A 41 -5.24 -1.72 -8.01
N MET A 42 -4.94 -2.82 -7.31
CA MET A 42 -4.05 -3.90 -7.77
C MET A 42 -4.73 -5.28 -7.87
N GLY A 43 -6.03 -5.35 -7.54
CA GLY A 43 -6.81 -6.58 -7.49
C GLY A 43 -7.93 -6.48 -6.45
N SER A 44 -8.74 -7.54 -6.32
CA SER A 44 -9.77 -7.62 -5.30
C SER A 44 -9.18 -8.12 -3.98
N TYR A 45 -9.19 -7.29 -2.95
CA TYR A 45 -8.78 -7.64 -1.60
C TYR A 45 -9.50 -6.76 -0.58
N PRO A 46 -9.88 -7.26 0.61
CA PRO A 46 -10.51 -6.44 1.64
C PRO A 46 -9.52 -5.41 2.17
N ASP A 47 -9.87 -4.13 2.00
CA ASP A 47 -9.07 -3.02 2.51
C ASP A 47 -9.33 -2.75 3.98
N ALA A 48 -8.26 -2.53 4.75
CA ALA A 48 -8.37 -1.99 6.10
C ALA A 48 -8.92 -0.55 6.05
N ALA A 49 -9.57 -0.12 7.14
CA ALA A 49 -10.27 1.18 7.18
C ALA A 49 -9.38 2.40 6.85
N PHE A 50 -8.07 2.28 7.11
CA PHE A 50 -7.06 3.31 6.85
C PHE A 50 -6.45 3.26 5.45
N VAL A 51 -6.96 2.43 4.54
CA VAL A 51 -6.48 2.31 3.16
C VAL A 51 -7.37 3.15 2.23
N ARG A 52 -6.73 3.87 1.32
CA ARG A 52 -7.36 4.67 0.27
C ARG A 52 -6.75 4.31 -1.07
N ARG A 53 -7.61 3.88 -1.99
CA ARG A 53 -7.21 3.46 -3.34
C ARG A 53 -7.30 4.62 -4.32
N VAL A 54 -6.25 4.83 -5.11
CA VAL A 54 -6.18 5.90 -6.12
C VAL A 54 -5.54 5.36 -7.40
N GLY A 55 -6.25 5.48 -8.52
CA GLY A 55 -5.78 5.01 -9.82
C GLY A 55 -5.67 3.49 -9.91
N THR A 56 -5.32 2.98 -11.09
CA THR A 56 -5.20 1.54 -11.34
C THR A 56 -3.76 1.18 -11.62
N SER A 57 -3.21 0.25 -10.85
CA SER A 57 -1.85 -0.24 -11.04
C SER A 57 -1.78 -1.14 -12.27
N ARG A 58 -0.81 -0.91 -13.14
CA ARG A 58 -0.52 -1.75 -14.31
C ARG A 58 0.83 -2.41 -14.16
N VAL A 59 0.84 -3.74 -14.22
CA VAL A 59 2.08 -4.52 -14.18
C VAL A 59 2.82 -4.36 -15.52
N ILE A 60 4.08 -3.99 -15.45
CA ILE A 60 5.00 -3.91 -16.57
C ILE A 60 6.10 -4.95 -16.34
N TYR A 61 6.25 -5.84 -17.31
CA TYR A 61 7.38 -6.78 -17.38
C TYR A 61 8.41 -6.22 -18.34
N SER A 62 9.64 -6.03 -17.88
CA SER A 62 10.73 -5.50 -18.72
C SER A 62 12.09 -5.94 -18.18
N ASN A 63 13.02 -6.30 -19.08
CA ASN A 63 14.39 -6.71 -18.73
C ASN A 63 14.48 -7.81 -17.65
N GLY A 64 13.50 -8.73 -17.62
CA GLY A 64 13.42 -9.79 -16.60
C GLY A 64 12.92 -9.32 -15.23
N GLY A 65 12.61 -8.04 -15.06
CA GLY A 65 12.01 -7.46 -13.86
C GLY A 65 10.51 -7.23 -13.97
N VAL A 66 9.91 -6.88 -12.83
CA VAL A 66 8.50 -6.51 -12.68
C VAL A 66 8.44 -5.13 -12.04
N SER A 67 7.70 -4.20 -12.65
CA SER A 67 7.43 -2.85 -12.12
C SER A 67 5.97 -2.48 -12.33
N ARG A 68 5.50 -1.38 -11.72
CA ARG A 68 4.14 -0.90 -11.90
C ARG A 68 4.09 0.61 -12.18
N ILE A 69 2.99 1.03 -12.80
CA ILE A 69 2.60 2.43 -13.01
C ILE A 69 1.11 2.62 -12.72
#